data_AF-A0A354R966-F1
#
_entry.id   AF-A0A354R966-F1
#
_cell.length_a   1.000
_cell.length_b   1.000
_cell.length_c   1.000
_cell.angle_alpha   90.00
_cell.angle_beta   90.00
_cell.angle_gamma   90.00
#
_symmetry.space_group_name_H-M   'P 1'
#
loop_
_entity.id
_entity.type
_entity.pdbx_description
1 polymer ?
#
loop_
_entity_poly.entity_id
_entity_poly.type
_entity_poly.pdbx_seq_one_letter_code
_entity_poly.pdbx_strand_id
1 'polypeptide(L)' 'MEIFKKAGAYLSGVGEEAKRVTWPNKRELWESTLVVISFIFILAVATLVFDKVIEFGLKLLKV' A
#
# COMPACT_ATOMS: atom_id res chain seq x y z
N MET A 1 -8.26 10.54 35.86
CA MET A 1 -6.78 10.52 35.90
C MET A 1 -6.17 9.11 35.93
N GLU A 2 -6.90 8.06 36.31
CA GLU A 2 -6.43 6.66 36.24
C GLU A 2 -6.26 6.12 34.80
N ILE A 3 -7.16 6.52 33.89
CA ILE A 3 -7.16 6.02 32.50
C ILE A 3 -5.93 6.51 31.72
N PHE A 4 -5.48 7.75 31.96
CA PHE A 4 -4.26 8.28 31.34
C PHE A 4 -2.99 7.56 31.82
N LYS A 5 -2.91 7.18 33.11
CA LYS A 5 -1.80 6.36 33.62
C LYS A 5 -1.81 4.95 33.03
N LYS A 6 -2.99 4.32 32.94
CA LYS A 6 -3.13 2.99 32.33
C LYS A 6 -2.83 2.98 30.83
N ALA A 7 -3.26 4.01 30.09
CA ALA A 7 -2.94 4.18 28.68
C ALA A 7 -1.44 4.41 28.46
N GLY A 8 -0.79 5.23 29.29
CA GLY A 8 0.66 5.43 29.23
C GLY A 8 1.45 4.14 29.49
N ALA A 9 1.05 3.36 30.51
CA ALA A 9 1.66 2.06 30.79
C ALA A 9 1.46 1.05 29.65
N TYR A 10 0.27 1.04 29.04
CA TYR A 10 -0.04 0.18 27.89
C TYR A 10 0.82 0.53 26.67
N LEU A 11 0.92 1.81 26.32
CA LEU A 11 1.76 2.29 25.21
C LEU A 11 3.25 1.98 25.42
N SER A 12 3.72 2.04 26.68
CA SER A 12 5.08 1.61 27.03
C SER A 12 5.28 0.13 26.74
N GLY A 13 4.32 -0.74 27.11
CA GLY A 13 4.36 -2.16 26.81
C GLY A 13 4.35 -2.47 25.32
N VAL A 14 3.48 -1.79 24.55
CA VAL A 14 3.43 -1.92 23.08
C VAL A 14 4.75 -1.48 22.43
N GLY A 15 5.38 -0.43 22.96
CA GLY A 15 6.70 0.02 22.49
C GLY A 15 7.81 -1.00 22.77
N GLU A 16 7.75 -1.74 23.87
CA GLU A 16 8.68 -2.83 24.16
C GLU A 16 8.46 -4.04 23.25
N GLU A 17 7.21 -4.39 22.95
CA GLU A 17 6.88 -5.44 21.99
C GLU A 17 7.29 -5.08 20.57
N ALA A 18 7.04 -3.84 20.14
CA ALA A 18 7.45 -3.33 18.83
C ALA A 18 8.98 -3.39 18.61
N LYS A 19 9.77 -3.29 19.69
CA LYS A 19 11.24 -3.47 19.64
C LYS A 19 11.68 -4.93 19.53
N ARG A 20 10.84 -5.89 19.93
CA ARG A 20 11.10 -7.34 19.80
C ARG A 20 10.76 -7.85 18.40
N VAL A 21 9.96 -7.11 17.64
CA VAL A 21 9.65 -7.40 16.24
C VAL A 21 10.88 -7.16 15.38
N THR A 22 11.16 -8.11 14.48
CA THR A 22 12.25 -7.99 13.50
C THR A 22 11.77 -7.11 12.35
N TRP A 23 12.11 -5.81 12.39
CA TRP A 23 11.78 -4.89 11.31
C TRP A 23 12.68 -5.12 10.10
N PRO A 24 12.12 -5.06 8.87
CA PRO A 24 12.90 -5.21 7.66
C PRO A 24 13.95 -4.10 7.57
N ASN A 25 15.12 -4.44 7.05
CA ASN A 25 16.15 -3.44 6.78
C ASN A 25 15.67 -2.49 5.67
N LYS A 26 16.22 -1.26 5.62
CA LYS A 26 15.85 -0.24 4.62
C LYS A 26 15.86 -0.79 3.20
N ARG A 27 16.82 -1.67 2.87
CA ARG A 27 16.95 -2.29 1.56
C ARG A 27 15.77 -3.22 1.22
N GLU A 28 15.40 -4.10 2.14
CA GLU A 28 14.28 -5.05 1.95
C GLU A 28 12.94 -4.31 1.80
N LEU A 29 12.78 -3.21 2.54
CA LEU A 29 11.64 -2.32 2.40
C LEU A 29 11.57 -1.68 1.00
N TRP A 30 12.71 -1.20 0.49
CA TRP A 30 12.81 -0.63 -0.86
C TRP A 30 12.53 -1.67 -1.95
N GLU A 31 13.06 -2.88 -1.82
CA GLU A 31 12.82 -3.98 -2.76
C GLU A 31 11.32 -4.34 -2.81
N SER A 32 10.67 -4.48 -1.65
CA SER A 32 9.23 -4.73 -1.57
C SER A 32 8.38 -3.59 -2.14
N THR A 33 8.75 -2.35 -1.84
CA THR A 33 8.05 -1.15 -2.35
C THR A 33 8.16 -1.05 -3.86
N LEU A 34 9.34 -1.33 -4.42
CA LEU A 34 9.57 -1.31 -5.87
C LEU A 34 8.69 -2.33 -6.59
N VAL A 35 8.53 -3.53 -6.04
CA VAL A 35 7.62 -4.55 -6.59
C VAL A 35 6.17 -4.03 -6.64
N VAL A 36 5.69 -3.44 -5.55
CA VAL A 36 4.32 -2.89 -5.48
C VAL A 36 4.12 -1.76 -6.48
N ILE A 37 5.06 -0.81 -6.57
CA ILE A 37 5.02 0.28 -7.54
C ILE A 37 4.99 -0.27 -8.97
N SER A 38 5.83 -1.27 -9.27
CA SER A 38 5.86 -1.90 -10.59
C SER A 38 4.51 -2.54 -10.95
N PHE A 39 3.88 -3.22 -10.00
CA PHE A 39 2.57 -3.84 -10.19
C PHE A 39 1.47 -2.81 -10.43
N ILE A 40 1.45 -1.73 -9.65
CA ILE A 40 0.50 -0.63 -9.82
C ILE A 40 0.68 0.01 -11.21
N PHE A 41 1.92 0.19 -11.66
CA PHE A 41 2.20 0.76 -12.97
C PHE A 41 1.67 -0.12 -14.11
N ILE A 42 1.87 -1.44 -14.02
CA ILE A 42 1.34 -2.40 -15.00
C ILE A 42 -0.19 -2.33 -15.05
N LEU A 43 -0.85 -2.32 -13.88
CA LEU A 43 -2.31 -2.20 -13.82
C LEU A 43 -2.81 -0.88 -14.39
N ALA A 44 -2.14 0.23 -14.11
CA ALA A 44 -2.51 1.54 -14.66
C ALA A 44 -2.43 1.55 -16.19
N VAL A 45 -1.36 0.99 -16.77
CA VAL A 45 -1.22 0.85 -18.22
C VAL A 45 -2.30 -0.07 -18.79
N ALA A 46 -2.57 -1.21 -18.16
CA ALA A 46 -3.60 -2.14 -18.61
C ALA A 46 -4.99 -1.47 -18.61
N THR A 47 -5.35 -0.77 -17.54
CA THR A 47 -6.61 -0.02 -17.46
C THR A 47 -6.70 1.03 -18.56
N LEU A 48 -5.63 1.79 -18.82
CA LEU A 48 -5.60 2.78 -19.90
C LEU A 48 -5.84 2.13 -21.27
N VAL A 49 -5.23 0.96 -21.52
CA VAL A 49 -5.47 0.21 -22.76
C VAL A 49 -6.92 -0.21 -22.87
N PHE A 50 -7.52 -0.76 -21.80
CA PHE A 50 -8.93 -1.14 -21.80
C PHE A 50 -9.85 0.06 -22.03
N ASP A 51 -9.61 1.18 -21.35
CA ASP A 51 -10.39 2.41 -21.53
C ASP A 51 -10.35 2.86 -23.00
N LYS A 52 -9.18 2.82 -23.64
CA LYS A 52 -9.03 3.21 -25.04
C LYS A 52 -9.68 2.21 -26.01
N VAL A 53 -9.59 0.92 -25.73
CA VAL A 53 -10.24 -0.13 -26.52
C VAL A 53 -11.77 0.01 -26.45
N ILE A 54 -12.30 0.27 -25.25
CA ILE A 54 -13.74 0.48 -25.05
C ILE A 54 -14.17 1.79 -25.72
N GLU A 55 -13.43 2.88 -25.54
CA GLU A 55 -13.70 4.17 -26.20
C GLU A 55 -13.73 4.01 -27.74
N PHE A 56 -12.78 3.24 -28.31
CA PHE A 56 -12.74 2.95 -29.72
C PHE A 56 -13.92 2.07 -30.18
N GLY A 57 -14.25 1.03 -29.41
CA GLY A 57 -15.39 0.16 -29.68
C GLY A 57 -16.72 0.93 -29.68
N LEU A 58 -16.89 1.84 -28.73
CA LEU A 58 -18.08 2.71 -28.64
C LEU A 58 -18.17 3.66 -29.85
N LYS A 59 -17.06 4.31 -30.23
CA LYS A 59 -17.02 5.18 -31.43
C LYS A 59 -17.37 4.41 -32.71
N LEU A 60 -16.92 3.16 -32.82
CA LEU A 60 -17.20 2.31 -33.97
C LEU A 60 -18.68 1.89 -34.03
N LEU A 61 -19.34 1.75 -32.87
CA LEU A 61 -20.76 1.45 -32.76
C LEU A 61 -21.68 2.62 -33.16
N LYS A 62 -21.14 3.81 -33.47
CA LYS A 62 -21.92 5.01 -33.84
C LYS A 62 -22.99 5.40 -32.79
N VAL A 63 -22.65 5.26 -31.50
CA VAL A 63 -23.36 5.91 -30.38
C VAL A 63 -22.56 7.13 -29.94
#